data_AF-A0A1E7Y0R9-F1
#
_entry.id   AF-A0A1E7Y0R9-F1
#
_cell.length_a   1.000
_cell.length_b   1.000
_cell.length_c   1.000
_cell.angle_alpha   90.00
_cell.angle_beta   90.00
_cell.angle_gamma   90.00
#
_symmetry.space_group_name_H-M   'P 1'
#
loop_
_entity.id
_entity.type
_entity.pdbx_description
1 polymer ?
#
loop_
_entity_poly.entity_id
_entity_poly.type
_entity_poly.pdbx_seq_one_letter_code
_entity_poly.pdbx_strand_id
1 'polypeptide(L)'
;MDTWKIMQIVIPWAISFVSICVTFYVAYMTKQTQKMLSLNEKKIQQIDSNLEHLREDLVRFYSAFSTNPKETMANVLVAYEILMANPLATDELRKAAYKVREFTTVKAMSVFGASVKTDSAIEPGDTYQSSIDELGKAYRQIVEEQNQKRANLLNDKLRERLFKKTANSSK
;
A
#
# COMPACT_ATOMS: atom_id res chain seq x y z
N MET A 1 44.95 45.32 -31.21
CA MET A 1 43.66 45.99 -30.88
C MET A 1 42.45 45.12 -31.25
N ASP A 2 42.67 44.02 -31.99
CA ASP A 2 41.60 43.18 -32.56
C ASP A 2 41.05 42.12 -31.60
N THR A 3 41.88 41.60 -30.69
CA THR A 3 41.46 40.61 -29.68
C THR A 3 40.42 41.16 -28.71
N TRP A 4 40.52 42.42 -28.28
CA TRP A 4 39.57 43.05 -27.35
C TRP A 4 38.18 43.25 -27.98
N LYS A 5 38.12 43.63 -29.27
CA LYS A 5 36.86 43.78 -30.02
C LYS A 5 36.18 42.44 -30.28
N ILE A 6 36.95 41.41 -30.63
CA ILE A 6 36.43 40.04 -30.81
C ILE A 6 35.87 39.51 -29.47
N MET A 7 36.57 39.75 -28.36
CA MET A 7 36.13 39.32 -27.04
C MET A 7 34.81 39.99 -26.63
N GLN A 8 34.62 41.29 -26.92
CA GLN A 8 33.36 42.01 -26.66
C GLN A 8 32.17 41.51 -27.50
N ILE A 9 32.41 40.93 -28.68
CA ILE A 9 31.35 40.36 -29.54
C ILE A 9 30.97 38.94 -29.07
N VAL A 10 31.94 38.15 -28.61
CA VAL A 10 31.72 36.75 -28.21
C VAL A 10 31.09 36.64 -26.82
N ILE A 11 31.42 37.55 -25.89
CA ILE A 11 30.91 37.51 -24.51
C ILE A 11 29.36 37.51 -24.44
N PRO A 12 28.63 38.42 -25.11
CA PRO A 12 27.16 38.41 -25.11
C PRO A 12 26.55 37.12 -25.68
N TRP A 13 27.18 36.55 -26.71
CA TRP A 13 26.75 35.31 -27.35
C TRP A 13 26.93 34.10 -26.42
N ALA A 14 28.08 34.02 -25.74
CA ALA A 14 28.33 32.98 -24.74
C ALA A 14 27.37 33.09 -23.55
N ILE A 15 27.10 34.30 -23.05
CA ILE A 15 26.12 34.54 -21.98
C ILE A 15 24.71 34.10 -22.42
N SER A 16 24.30 34.45 -23.64
CA SER A 16 23.01 34.05 -24.19
C SER A 16 22.90 32.54 -24.33
N PHE A 17 23.94 31.87 -24.84
CA PHE A 17 23.95 30.41 -24.98
C PHE A 17 23.87 29.70 -23.63
N VAL A 18 24.65 30.15 -22.63
CA VAL A 18 24.58 29.62 -21.27
C VAL A 18 23.19 29.84 -20.65
N SER A 19 22.58 31.00 -20.85
CA SER A 19 21.22 31.28 -20.38
C SER A 19 20.17 30.33 -21.00
N ILE A 20 20.30 30.05 -22.30
CA ILE A 20 19.44 29.09 -23.01
C ILE A 20 19.66 27.68 -22.47
N CYS A 21 20.90 27.23 -22.32
CA CYS A 21 21.23 25.91 -21.75
C CYS A 21 20.68 25.74 -20.32
N VAL A 22 20.81 26.75 -19.46
CA VAL A 22 20.25 26.74 -18.10
C VAL A 22 18.73 26.67 -18.14
N THR A 23 18.08 27.44 -19.02
CA THR A 23 16.62 27.40 -19.19
C THR A 23 16.13 26.03 -19.62
N PHE A 24 16.77 25.41 -20.62
CA PHE A 24 16.44 24.05 -21.06
C PHE A 24 16.67 23.02 -19.96
N TYR A 25 17.77 23.12 -19.22
CA TYR A 25 18.05 22.23 -18.09
C TYR A 25 16.99 22.34 -16.99
N VAL A 26 16.61 23.57 -16.61
CA VAL A 26 15.55 23.81 -15.61
C VAL A 26 14.20 23.29 -16.12
N ALA A 27 13.85 23.52 -17.39
CA ALA A 27 12.62 23.01 -18.00
C ALA A 27 12.59 21.46 -18.03
N TYR A 28 13.73 20.83 -18.33
CA TYR A 28 13.87 19.38 -18.30
C TYR A 28 13.68 18.82 -16.88
N MET A 29 14.40 19.38 -15.90
CA MET A 29 14.31 18.96 -14.50
C MET A 29 12.91 19.16 -13.93
N THR A 30 12.25 20.29 -14.23
CA THR A 30 10.88 20.55 -13.76
C THR A 30 9.87 19.57 -14.34
N LYS A 31 9.99 19.19 -15.62
CA LYS A 31 9.14 18.17 -16.26
C LYS A 31 9.36 16.79 -15.64
N GLN A 32 10.60 16.41 -15.35
CA GLN A 32 10.91 15.14 -14.68
C GLN A 32 10.32 15.10 -13.26
N THR A 33 10.48 16.17 -12.48
CA THR A 33 9.86 16.30 -11.16
C THR A 33 8.34 16.18 -11.22
N GLN A 34 7.67 16.89 -12.15
CA GLN A 34 6.21 16.83 -12.25
C GLN A 34 5.72 15.39 -12.52
N LYS A 35 6.42 14.65 -13.38
CA LYS A 35 6.12 13.23 -13.62
C LYS A 35 6.29 12.40 -12.35
N MET A 36 7.40 12.55 -11.65
CA MET A 36 7.66 11.83 -10.39
C MET A 36 6.58 12.12 -9.33
N LEU A 37 6.21 13.39 -9.15
CA LEU A 37 5.15 13.79 -8.22
C LEU A 37 3.79 13.17 -8.58
N SER A 38 3.43 13.17 -9.87
CA SER A 38 2.19 12.57 -10.33
C SER A 38 2.18 11.05 -10.14
N LEU A 39 3.33 10.39 -10.29
CA LEU A 39 3.48 8.96 -10.05
C LEU A 39 3.32 8.63 -8.56
N ASN A 40 3.96 9.41 -7.68
CA ASN A 40 3.84 9.22 -6.24
C ASN A 40 2.41 9.43 -5.75
N GLU A 41 1.69 10.40 -6.33
CA GLU A 41 0.27 10.62 -6.02
C GLU A 41 -0.61 9.42 -6.42
N LYS A 42 -0.42 8.87 -7.62
CA LYS A 42 -1.10 7.65 -8.05
C LYS A 42 -0.79 6.46 -7.13
N LYS A 43 0.48 6.30 -6.73
CA LYS A 43 0.87 5.24 -5.79
C LYS A 43 0.21 5.40 -4.42
N ILE A 44 0.12 6.63 -3.90
CA ILE A 44 -0.58 6.91 -2.64
C ILE A 44 -2.07 6.59 -2.77
N GLN A 45 -2.73 7.02 -3.85
CA GLN A 45 -4.14 6.69 -4.10
C GLN A 45 -4.37 5.18 -4.19
N GLN A 46 -3.44 4.45 -4.83
CA GLN A 46 -3.51 3.00 -4.91
C GLN A 46 -3.35 2.34 -3.53
N ILE A 47 -2.43 2.84 -2.69
CA ILE A 47 -2.28 2.36 -1.31
C ILE A 47 -3.58 2.60 -0.52
N ASP A 48 -4.12 3.81 -0.59
CA ASP A 48 -5.34 4.21 0.13
C ASP A 48 -6.53 3.34 -0.31
N SER A 49 -6.72 3.11 -1.62
CA SER A 49 -7.77 2.25 -2.18
C SER A 49 -7.59 0.78 -1.81
N ASN A 50 -6.37 0.24 -1.87
CA ASN A 50 -6.13 -1.14 -1.48
C ASN A 50 -6.39 -1.37 0.02
N LEU A 51 -6.05 -0.40 0.87
CA LEU A 51 -6.35 -0.45 2.31
C LEU A 51 -7.84 -0.37 2.59
N GLU A 52 -8.57 0.45 1.83
CA GLU A 52 -10.03 0.54 1.92
C GLU A 52 -10.69 -0.81 1.59
N HIS A 53 -10.33 -1.41 0.45
CA HIS A 53 -10.84 -2.74 0.08
C HIS A 53 -10.47 -3.82 1.10
N LEU A 54 -9.23 -3.83 1.60
CA LEU A 54 -8.84 -4.78 2.66
C LEU A 54 -9.69 -4.63 3.92
N ARG A 55 -9.97 -3.38 4.32
CA ARG A 55 -10.83 -3.09 5.47
C ARG A 55 -12.26 -3.58 5.22
N GLU A 56 -12.82 -3.34 4.04
CA GLU A 56 -14.16 -3.82 3.66
C GLU A 56 -14.25 -5.34 3.69
N ASP A 57 -13.26 -6.03 3.14
CA ASP A 57 -13.20 -7.50 3.11
C ASP A 57 -13.10 -8.07 4.53
N LEU A 58 -12.28 -7.44 5.39
CA LEU A 58 -12.16 -7.86 6.79
C LEU A 58 -13.45 -7.60 7.58
N VAL A 59 -14.10 -6.46 7.37
CA VAL A 59 -15.41 -6.17 7.99
C VAL A 59 -16.45 -7.19 7.53
N ARG A 60 -16.47 -7.54 6.23
CA ARG A 60 -17.35 -8.58 5.70
C ARG A 60 -17.07 -9.93 6.36
N PHE A 61 -15.81 -10.28 6.57
CA PHE A 61 -15.42 -11.51 7.28
C PHE A 61 -15.93 -11.54 8.73
N TYR A 62 -15.76 -10.46 9.50
CA TYR A 62 -16.29 -10.38 10.86
C TYR A 62 -17.82 -10.29 10.92
N SER A 63 -18.45 -9.76 9.89
CA SER A 63 -19.92 -9.64 9.81
C SER A 63 -20.60 -10.92 9.31
N ALA A 64 -19.82 -11.90 8.83
CA ALA A 64 -20.34 -13.17 8.35
C ALA A 64 -20.92 -14.04 9.47
N PHE A 65 -20.59 -13.73 10.73
CA PHE A 65 -21.08 -14.46 11.89
C PHE A 65 -22.53 -14.10 12.20
N SER A 66 -23.38 -15.13 12.22
CA SER A 66 -24.80 -15.06 12.55
C SER A 66 -25.14 -15.93 13.76
N THR A 67 -26.39 -15.86 14.21
CA THR A 67 -26.92 -16.75 15.25
C THR A 67 -27.14 -18.18 14.76
N ASN A 68 -27.21 -18.42 13.45
CA ASN A 68 -27.42 -19.74 12.86
C ASN A 68 -26.07 -20.35 12.43
N PRO A 69 -25.64 -21.48 13.03
CA PRO A 69 -24.36 -22.11 12.68
C PRO A 69 -24.22 -22.51 11.20
N LYS A 70 -25.32 -22.90 10.54
CA LYS A 70 -25.30 -23.27 9.11
C LYS A 70 -24.99 -22.08 8.22
N GLU A 71 -25.68 -20.99 8.52
CA GLU A 71 -25.55 -19.73 7.79
C GLU A 71 -24.18 -19.10 8.08
N THR A 72 -23.74 -19.10 9.33
CA THR A 72 -22.41 -18.66 9.73
C THR A 72 -21.32 -19.42 8.98
N MET A 73 -21.40 -20.75 8.90
CA MET A 73 -20.42 -21.54 8.15
C MET A 73 -20.36 -21.12 6.68
N ALA A 74 -21.52 -21.01 6.01
CA ALA A 74 -21.59 -20.64 4.60
C ALA A 74 -21.09 -19.20 4.36
N ASN A 75 -21.49 -18.25 5.19
CA ASN A 75 -21.09 -16.85 5.08
C ASN A 75 -19.59 -16.68 5.33
N VAL A 76 -19.04 -17.36 6.34
CA VAL A 76 -17.60 -17.29 6.65
C VAL A 76 -16.77 -17.93 5.54
N LEU A 77 -17.24 -19.00 4.91
CA LEU A 77 -16.62 -19.57 3.71
C LEU A 77 -16.55 -18.54 2.58
N VAL A 78 -17.66 -17.89 2.25
CA VAL A 78 -17.70 -16.88 1.18
C VAL A 78 -16.82 -15.68 1.53
N ALA A 79 -16.91 -15.17 2.75
CA ALA A 79 -16.11 -14.01 3.17
C ALA A 79 -14.61 -14.33 3.23
N TYR A 80 -14.24 -15.56 3.59
CA TYR A 80 -12.85 -16.05 3.52
C TYR A 80 -12.32 -15.93 2.08
N GLU A 81 -13.02 -16.51 1.10
CA GLU A 81 -12.58 -16.50 -0.30
C GLU A 81 -12.41 -15.07 -0.85
N ILE A 82 -13.32 -14.16 -0.47
CA ILE A 82 -13.25 -12.75 -0.83
C ILE A 82 -12.00 -12.09 -0.21
N LEU A 83 -11.75 -12.32 1.08
CA LEU A 83 -10.56 -11.80 1.75
C LEU A 83 -9.26 -12.36 1.13
N MET A 84 -9.24 -13.62 0.70
CA MET A 84 -8.06 -14.23 0.07
C MET A 84 -7.76 -13.69 -1.32
N ALA A 85 -8.79 -13.22 -2.03
CA ALA A 85 -8.65 -12.56 -3.32
C ALA A 85 -8.08 -11.14 -3.21
N ASN A 86 -8.01 -10.57 -2.00
CA ASN A 86 -7.45 -9.24 -1.79
C ASN A 86 -5.94 -9.24 -2.09
N PRO A 87 -5.43 -8.27 -2.88
CA PRO A 87 -4.01 -8.20 -3.24
C PRO A 87 -3.08 -7.94 -2.05
N LEU A 88 -3.61 -7.47 -0.91
CA LEU A 88 -2.85 -7.27 0.33
C LEU A 88 -2.90 -8.46 1.28
N ALA A 89 -3.63 -9.53 0.96
CA ALA A 89 -3.70 -10.71 1.83
C ALA A 89 -2.35 -11.42 1.87
N THR A 90 -1.61 -11.22 2.96
CA THR A 90 -0.34 -11.93 3.22
C THR A 90 -0.61 -13.34 3.72
N ASP A 91 0.38 -14.22 3.64
CA ASP A 91 0.24 -15.61 4.05
C ASP A 91 -0.12 -15.74 5.54
N GLU A 92 0.31 -14.81 6.39
CA GLU A 92 -0.10 -14.74 7.80
C GLU A 92 -1.59 -14.41 7.94
N LEU A 93 -2.08 -13.43 7.17
CA LEU A 93 -3.51 -13.10 7.15
C LEU A 93 -4.33 -14.30 6.63
N ARG A 94 -3.85 -14.95 5.57
CA ARG A 94 -4.49 -16.14 4.98
C ARG A 94 -4.57 -17.28 5.99
N LYS A 95 -3.46 -17.60 6.64
CA LYS A 95 -3.37 -18.67 7.65
C LYS A 95 -4.31 -18.38 8.82
N ALA A 96 -4.30 -17.16 9.35
CA ALA A 96 -5.16 -16.80 10.47
C ALA A 96 -6.65 -16.84 10.10
N ALA A 97 -7.03 -16.29 8.94
CA ALA A 97 -8.41 -16.34 8.45
C ALA A 97 -8.88 -17.78 8.21
N TYR A 98 -8.00 -18.62 7.68
CA TYR A 98 -8.26 -20.04 7.47
C TYR A 98 -8.53 -20.77 8.80
N LYS A 99 -7.71 -20.54 9.83
CA LYS A 99 -7.95 -21.13 11.16
C LYS A 99 -9.33 -20.75 11.70
N VAL A 100 -9.72 -19.47 11.60
CA VAL A 100 -11.05 -19.00 12.02
C VAL A 100 -12.17 -19.71 11.26
N ARG A 101 -12.03 -19.83 9.92
CA ARG A 101 -12.97 -20.57 9.07
C ARG A 101 -13.08 -22.04 9.49
N GLU A 102 -11.96 -22.69 9.77
CA GLU A 102 -11.91 -24.10 10.13
C GLU A 102 -12.57 -24.38 11.48
N PHE A 103 -12.24 -23.60 12.51
CA PHE A 103 -12.90 -23.69 13.82
C PHE A 103 -14.41 -23.42 13.72
N THR A 104 -14.81 -22.49 12.87
CA THR A 104 -16.23 -22.20 12.60
C THR A 104 -16.93 -23.40 11.97
N THR A 105 -16.28 -24.05 11.00
CA THR A 105 -16.79 -25.24 10.31
C THR A 105 -16.94 -26.41 11.27
N VAL A 106 -15.92 -26.70 12.08
CA VAL A 106 -15.97 -27.78 13.08
C VAL A 106 -17.09 -27.53 14.10
N LYS A 107 -17.22 -26.30 14.59
CA LYS A 107 -18.31 -25.94 15.51
C LYS A 107 -19.68 -26.14 14.87
N ALA A 108 -19.88 -25.68 13.63
CA ALA A 108 -21.13 -25.86 12.91
C ALA A 108 -21.46 -27.35 12.70
N MET A 109 -20.50 -28.14 12.23
CA MET A 109 -20.66 -29.58 12.02
C MET A 109 -21.01 -30.34 13.31
N SER A 110 -20.39 -29.96 14.44
CA SER A 110 -20.72 -30.57 15.73
C SER A 110 -22.20 -30.35 16.13
N VAL A 111 -22.76 -29.17 15.84
CA VAL A 111 -24.18 -28.86 16.06
C VAL A 111 -25.09 -29.71 15.16
N PHE A 112 -24.61 -30.10 13.98
CA PHE A 112 -25.31 -31.02 13.08
C PHE A 112 -25.13 -32.50 13.46
N GLY A 113 -24.49 -32.82 14.57
CA GLY A 113 -24.23 -34.20 15.00
C GLY A 113 -23.14 -34.90 14.17
N ALA A 114 -22.41 -34.16 13.33
CA ALA A 114 -21.29 -34.66 12.56
C ALA A 114 -19.97 -34.26 13.23
N SER A 115 -19.20 -35.24 13.70
CA SER A 115 -17.85 -34.98 14.18
C SER A 115 -16.89 -34.93 13.00
N VAL A 116 -16.33 -33.75 12.75
CA VAL A 116 -15.32 -33.52 11.71
C VAL A 116 -14.00 -33.22 12.40
N LYS A 117 -12.93 -33.90 11.99
CA LYS A 117 -11.58 -33.58 12.47
C LYS A 117 -11.12 -32.27 11.83
N THR A 118 -10.50 -31.42 12.63
CA THR A 118 -9.80 -30.23 12.13
C THR A 118 -8.74 -30.63 11.11
N ASP A 119 -8.56 -29.81 10.09
CA ASP A 119 -7.46 -29.94 9.14
C ASP A 119 -6.09 -30.01 9.85
N SER A 120 -5.16 -30.74 9.25
CA SER A 120 -3.74 -30.78 9.60
C SER A 120 -3.05 -29.41 9.69
N ALA A 121 -3.60 -28.39 9.03
CA ALA A 121 -3.12 -27.01 9.11
C ALA A 121 -3.40 -26.32 10.47
N ILE A 122 -4.22 -26.92 11.35
CA ILE A 122 -4.45 -26.46 12.72
C ILE A 122 -3.40 -27.09 13.64
N GLU A 123 -2.58 -26.26 14.28
CA GLU A 123 -1.49 -26.71 15.13
C GLU A 123 -1.98 -27.08 16.54
N PRO A 124 -1.32 -28.03 17.25
CA PRO A 124 -1.64 -28.33 18.64
C PRO A 124 -1.45 -27.08 19.52
N GLY A 125 -2.56 -26.54 20.04
CA GLY A 125 -2.58 -25.31 20.84
C GLY A 125 -3.31 -24.15 20.16
N ASP A 126 -3.60 -24.25 18.86
CA ASP A 126 -4.48 -23.30 18.18
C ASP A 126 -5.88 -23.34 18.79
N THR A 127 -6.44 -22.15 19.00
CA THR A 127 -7.82 -21.97 19.46
C THR A 127 -8.53 -21.00 18.53
N TYR A 128 -9.86 -21.02 18.58
CA TYR A 128 -10.65 -20.01 17.87
C TYR A 128 -10.23 -18.57 18.26
N GLN A 129 -10.03 -18.32 19.56
CA GLN A 129 -9.68 -16.99 20.04
C GLN A 129 -8.28 -16.56 19.57
N SER A 130 -7.28 -17.45 19.69
CA SER A 130 -5.93 -17.13 19.20
C SER A 130 -5.91 -16.88 17.69
N SER A 131 -6.75 -17.58 16.93
CA SER A 131 -6.88 -17.36 15.48
C SER A 131 -7.46 -15.99 15.13
N ILE A 132 -8.45 -15.52 15.90
CA ILE A 132 -9.00 -14.15 15.76
C ILE A 132 -7.94 -13.10 16.12
N ASP A 133 -7.17 -13.34 17.18
CA ASP A 133 -6.11 -12.42 17.60
C ASP A 133 -4.98 -12.34 16.56
N GLU A 134 -4.58 -13.49 16.01
CA GLU A 134 -3.63 -13.60 14.89
C GLU A 134 -4.13 -12.85 13.66
N LEU A 135 -5.41 -13.00 13.30
CA LEU A 135 -6.03 -12.31 12.18
C LEU A 135 -5.96 -10.79 12.37
N GLY A 136 -6.33 -10.29 13.55
CA GLY A 136 -6.25 -8.87 13.89
C GLY A 136 -4.81 -8.35 13.95
N LYS A 137 -3.84 -9.19 14.32
CA LYS A 137 -2.41 -8.84 14.29
C LYS A 137 -1.89 -8.72 12.85
N ALA A 138 -2.17 -9.72 12.01
CA ALA A 138 -1.75 -9.72 10.60
C ALA A 138 -2.34 -8.52 9.84
N TYR A 139 -3.62 -8.21 10.05
CA TYR A 139 -4.24 -7.01 9.49
C TYR A 139 -3.53 -5.71 9.91
N ARG A 140 -3.23 -5.55 11.22
CA ARG A 140 -2.52 -4.37 11.72
C ARG A 140 -1.15 -4.21 11.10
N GLN A 141 -0.40 -5.31 10.96
CA GLN A 141 0.92 -5.29 10.31
C GLN A 141 0.82 -4.81 8.86
N ILE A 142 -0.16 -5.29 8.09
CA ILE A 142 -0.39 -4.82 6.71
C ILE A 142 -0.68 -3.32 6.70
N VAL A 143 -1.57 -2.83 7.58
CA VAL A 143 -1.91 -1.41 7.67
C VAL A 143 -0.68 -0.57 8.01
N GLU A 144 0.13 -1.00 8.96
CA GLU A 144 1.38 -0.32 9.36
C GLU A 144 2.37 -0.25 8.20
N GLU A 145 2.62 -1.36 7.50
CA GLU A 145 3.53 -1.40 6.35
C GLU A 145 3.06 -0.51 5.19
N GLN A 146 1.77 -0.54 4.88
CA GLN A 146 1.21 0.29 3.81
C GLN A 146 1.25 1.78 4.19
N ASN A 147 0.96 2.12 5.44
CA ASN A 147 1.09 3.49 5.93
C ASN A 147 2.55 3.96 5.93
N GLN A 148 3.51 3.08 6.22
CA GLN A 148 4.93 3.41 6.12
C GLN A 148 5.35 3.66 4.66
N LYS A 149 4.90 2.82 3.71
CA LYS A 149 5.10 3.04 2.26
C LYS A 149 4.53 4.39 1.82
N ARG A 150 3.32 4.71 2.27
CA ARG A 150 2.65 5.99 2.02
C ARG A 150 3.44 7.17 2.58
N ALA A 151 3.93 7.07 3.82
CA ALA A 151 4.73 8.12 4.46
C ALA A 151 6.07 8.37 3.74
N ASN A 152 6.74 7.31 3.28
CA ASN A 152 7.98 7.43 2.51
C ASN A 152 7.77 8.20 1.19
N LEU A 153 6.69 7.89 0.46
CA LEU A 153 6.32 8.61 -0.77
C LEU A 153 6.01 10.10 -0.53
N LEU A 154 5.43 10.43 0.63
CA LEU A 154 5.17 11.81 1.05
C LEU A 154 6.45 12.55 1.44
N ASN A 155 7.37 11.89 2.14
CA ASN A 155 8.67 12.46 2.51
C ASN A 155 9.54 12.75 1.28
N ASP A 156 9.53 11.86 0.28
CA ASP A 156 10.18 12.11 -1.01
C ASP A 156 9.60 13.37 -1.69
N LYS A 157 8.27 13.52 -1.66
CA LYS A 157 7.56 14.71 -2.18
C LYS A 157 7.93 16.00 -1.43
N LEU A 158 8.11 15.94 -0.11
CA LEU A 158 8.55 17.09 0.70
C LEU A 158 10.00 17.47 0.43
N ARG A 159 10.91 16.49 0.37
CA ARG A 159 12.33 16.72 0.11
C ARG A 159 12.54 17.38 -1.25
N GLU A 160 11.79 16.97 -2.27
CA GLU A 160 11.85 17.56 -3.60
C GLU A 160 11.30 19.01 -3.66
N ARG A 161 10.24 19.32 -2.91
CA ARG A 161 9.74 20.70 -2.78
C ARG A 161 10.77 21.63 -2.13
N LEU A 162 11.50 21.13 -1.12
CA LEU A 162 12.55 21.88 -0.46
C LEU A 162 13.69 22.21 -1.42
N PHE A 163 14.17 21.24 -2.22
CA PHE A 163 15.19 21.48 -3.24
C PHE A 163 14.77 22.52 -4.30
N LYS A 164 13.50 22.52 -4.72
CA LYS A 164 12.98 23.57 -5.62
C LYS A 164 12.98 24.96 -4.99
N LYS A 165 12.68 25.07 -3.69
CA LYS A 165 12.66 26.36 -2.98
C LYS A 165 14.07 26.95 -2.87
N THR A 166 15.09 26.12 -2.57
CA THR A 166 16.49 26.59 -2.51
C THR A 166 17.02 27.00 -3.88
N ALA A 167 16.69 26.28 -4.95
CA ALA A 167 17.09 26.64 -6.32
C ALA A 167 16.47 27.98 -6.80
N ASN A 168 15.24 28.28 -6.39
CA ASN A 168 14.57 29.55 -6.73
C ASN A 168 14.97 30.72 -5.82
N SER A 169 15.47 30.45 -4.60
CA SER A 169 15.90 31.47 -3.64
C SER A 169 17.35 31.93 -3.83
N SER A 170 18.11 31.29 -4.73
CA SER A 170 19.51 31.62 -5.02
C SER A 170 19.69 32.46 -6.30
N LYS A 171 18.62 33.13 -6.76
CA LYS A 171 18.65 34.12 -7.85
C LYS A 171 18.66 35.54 -7.30
#